data_AF-A0A971AZ19-F1
#
_entry.id   AF-A0A971AZ19-F1
#
_cell.length_a   1.000
_cell.length_b   1.000
_cell.length_c   1.000
_cell.angle_alpha   90.00
_cell.angle_beta   90.00
_cell.angle_gamma   90.00
#
_symmetry.space_group_name_H-M   'P 1'
#
loop_
_entity.id
_entity.type
_entity.pdbx_description
1 polymer ?
#
loop_
_entity_poly.entity_id
_entity_poly.type
_entity_poly.pdbx_seq_one_letter_code
_entity_poly.pdbx_strand_id
1 'polypeptide(L)'
;MQPKKIPLRRCMGCNESKAKKELVRVVKNKDGEVSLDMTGKKAGRGAYVCPSAQCLAKARKTRRIERALECAIPDELYAAMEAEIAGYNAKQ
;
A
#
# COMPACT_ATOMS: atom_id res chain seq x y z
N MET A 1 19.18 4.00 25.79
CA MET A 1 18.69 3.63 24.43
C MET A 1 18.19 4.89 23.74
N GLN A 2 18.71 5.25 22.57
CA GLN A 2 18.14 6.37 21.81
C GLN A 2 16.73 5.99 21.32
N PRO A 3 15.73 6.88 21.45
CA PRO A 3 14.39 6.62 20.91
C PRO A 3 14.50 6.42 19.40
N LYS A 4 14.12 5.22 18.93
CA LYS A 4 14.13 4.90 17.50
C LYS A 4 13.12 5.82 16.80
N LYS A 5 13.60 6.71 15.92
CA LYS A 5 12.74 7.54 15.08
C LYS A 5 11.81 6.63 14.28
N ILE A 6 10.49 6.80 14.45
CA ILE A 6 9.50 6.08 13.67
C ILE A 6 9.48 6.70 12.27
N PRO A 7 9.80 5.95 11.21
CA PRO A 7 9.79 6.51 9.87
C PRO A 7 8.36 6.87 9.46
N LEU A 8 8.17 8.10 9.01
CA LEU A 8 6.93 8.52 8.36
C LEU A 8 6.95 8.13 6.89
N ARG A 9 5.76 7.83 6.35
CA ARG A 9 5.56 7.46 4.95
C ARG A 9 4.33 8.18 4.43
N ARG A 10 4.38 8.59 3.16
CA ARG A 10 3.26 9.27 2.50
C ARG A 10 2.31 8.24 1.89
N CYS A 11 1.03 8.36 2.21
CA CYS A 11 -0.03 7.58 1.58
C CYS A 11 -0.23 8.03 0.12
N MET A 12 -0.27 7.10 -0.83
CA MET A 12 -0.50 7.40 -2.24
C MET A 12 -1.95 7.87 -2.53
N GLY A 13 -2.90 7.58 -1.64
CA GLY A 13 -4.29 8.02 -1.76
C GLY A 13 -4.52 9.44 -1.26
N CYS A 14 -4.31 9.67 0.04
CA CYS A 14 -4.60 10.95 0.70
C CYS A 14 -3.42 11.94 0.75
N ASN A 15 -2.20 11.54 0.35
CA ASN A 15 -0.98 12.35 0.41
C ASN A 15 -0.49 12.77 1.81
N GLU A 16 -1.15 12.31 2.87
CA GLU A 16 -0.71 12.55 4.25
C GLU A 16 0.48 11.66 4.62
N SER A 17 1.38 12.21 5.43
CA SER A 17 2.47 11.46 6.06
C SER A 17 1.98 10.82 7.35
N LYS A 18 2.06 9.49 7.44
CA LYS A 18 1.65 8.68 8.60
C LYS A 18 2.77 7.78 9.08
N ALA A 19 2.67 7.24 10.29
CA ALA A 19 3.67 6.31 10.78
C ALA A 19 3.70 5.06 9.90
N LYS A 20 4.89 4.51 9.61
CA LYS A 20 5.04 3.30 8.77
C LYS A 20 4.10 2.16 9.19
N LYS A 21 3.85 2.00 10.50
CA LYS A 21 3.02 0.93 11.06
C LYS A 21 1.52 1.11 10.84
N GLU A 22 1.07 2.32 10.53
CA GLU A 22 -0.34 2.66 10.30
C GLU A 22 -0.74 2.52 8.83
N LEU A 23 0.19 2.14 7.96
CA LEU A 23 -0.02 2.05 6.52
C LEU A 23 0.13 0.61 6.05
N VAL A 24 -0.66 0.29 5.04
CA VAL A 24 -0.51 -0.93 4.25
C VAL A 24 0.46 -0.65 3.11
N ARG A 25 1.32 -1.62 2.81
CA ARG A 25 2.27 -1.51 1.71
C ARG A 25 1.78 -2.33 0.52
N VAL A 26 1.67 -1.72 -0.66
CA VAL A 26 1.53 -2.44 -1.93
C VAL A 26 2.94 -2.74 -2.42
N VAL A 27 3.28 -3.99 -2.70
CA VAL A 27 4.63 -4.41 -3.06
C VAL A 27 4.64 -5.10 -4.43
N LYS A 28 5.62 -4.78 -5.26
CA LYS A 28 5.97 -5.51 -6.48
C LYS A 28 7.20 -6.37 -6.19
N ASN A 29 7.09 -7.69 -6.32
CA ASN A 29 8.22 -8.61 -6.16
C ASN A 29 9.13 -8.59 -7.40
N LYS A 30 10.16 -9.44 -7.42
CA LYS A 30 11.12 -9.52 -8.53
C LYS A 30 10.50 -10.14 -9.79
N ASP A 31 9.49 -10.98 -9.61
CA ASP A 31 8.75 -11.66 -10.69
C ASP A 31 7.68 -10.74 -11.32
N GLY A 32 7.54 -9.51 -10.79
CA GLY A 32 6.60 -8.51 -11.29
C GLY A 32 5.20 -8.62 -10.69
N GLU A 33 4.97 -9.55 -9.77
CA GLU A 33 3.69 -9.72 -9.09
C GLU A 33 3.48 -8.63 -8.04
N VAL A 34 2.27 -8.07 -8.04
CA VAL A 34 1.86 -7.03 -7.10
C VAL A 34 0.93 -7.62 -6.05
N SER A 35 1.19 -7.35 -4.78
CA SER A 35 0.34 -7.79 -3.67
C SER A 35 0.34 -6.79 -2.51
N LEU A 36 -0.62 -6.94 -1.60
CA LEU A 36 -0.60 -6.23 -0.32
C LEU A 36 0.36 -6.88 0.67
N ASP A 37 1.01 -6.04 1.46
CA ASP A 37 1.92 -6.39 2.54
C ASP A 37 1.52 -5.63 3.81
N MET A 38 0.68 -6.29 4.62
CA MET A 38 0.29 -5.80 5.94
C MET A 38 1.45 -5.86 6.95
N THR A 39 2.44 -6.72 6.71
CA THR A 39 3.56 -6.94 7.63
C THR A 39 4.71 -5.94 7.43
N GLY A 40 4.80 -5.37 6.23
CA GLY A 40 5.90 -4.50 5.80
C GLY A 40 7.24 -5.22 5.64
N LYS A 41 7.24 -6.56 5.49
CA LYS A 41 8.43 -7.42 5.40
C LYS A 41 8.66 -8.01 4.00
N LYS A 42 7.69 -7.94 3.08
CA LYS A 42 7.84 -8.52 1.74
C LYS A 42 8.95 -7.80 0.97
N ALA A 43 9.77 -8.58 0.26
CA ALA A 43 10.84 -8.04 -0.56
C ALA A 43 10.29 -7.40 -1.84
N GLY A 44 10.98 -6.37 -2.35
CA GLY A 44 10.62 -5.69 -3.59
C GLY A 44 10.32 -4.22 -3.43
N ARG A 45 9.92 -3.57 -4.53
CA ARG A 45 9.58 -2.15 -4.58
C ARG A 45 8.19 -1.96 -3.98
N GLY A 46 7.98 -0.94 -3.17
CA GLY A 46 6.70 -0.77 -2.49
C GLY A 46 6.21 0.67 -2.41
N ALA A 47 4.89 0.81 -2.41
CA ALA A 47 4.16 2.06 -2.24
C ALA A 47 3.25 1.93 -1.02
N TYR A 48 3.04 3.00 -0.26
CA TYR A 48 2.23 2.96 0.95
C TYR A 48 0.84 3.55 0.72
N VAL A 49 -0.17 2.93 1.32
CA VAL A 49 -1.56 3.39 1.31
C VAL A 49 -2.13 3.23 2.71
N CYS A 50 -3.11 4.05 3.08
CA CYS A 50 -3.84 3.82 4.33
C CYS A 50 -4.55 2.46 4.26
N PRO A 51 -4.81 1.79 5.40
CA PRO A 51 -5.70 0.63 5.49
C PRO A 51 -7.15 1.09 5.22
N SER A 52 -7.42 1.52 4.00
CA SER A 52 -8.70 2.08 3.57
C SER A 52 -8.85 1.85 2.08
N ALA A 53 -9.90 1.13 1.70
CA ALA A 53 -10.27 0.93 0.30
C ALA A 53 -10.43 2.27 -0.44
N GLN A 54 -10.89 3.32 0.25
CA GLN A 54 -11.00 4.65 -0.33
C GLN A 54 -9.63 5.25 -0.71
N CYS A 55 -8.60 5.04 0.10
CA CYS A 55 -7.25 5.51 -0.24
C CYS A 55 -6.66 4.71 -1.40
N LEU A 56 -6.93 3.41 -1.48
CA LEU A 56 -6.50 2.58 -2.60
C LEU A 56 -7.17 3.00 -3.91
N ALA A 57 -8.50 3.20 -3.90
CA ALA A 57 -9.25 3.68 -5.06
C ALA A 57 -8.77 5.07 -5.54
N LYS A 58 -8.49 6.01 -4.63
CA LYS A 58 -7.89 7.32 -4.97
C LYS A 58 -6.51 7.16 -5.63
N ALA A 59 -5.70 6.26 -5.10
CA ALA A 59 -4.36 5.99 -5.64
C ALA A 59 -4.41 5.31 -7.02
N ARG A 60 -5.40 4.42 -7.25
CA ARG A 60 -5.72 3.82 -8.56
C ARG A 60 -6.12 4.88 -9.58
N LYS A 61 -7.10 5.74 -9.24
CA LYS A 61 -7.59 6.81 -10.13
C LYS A 61 -6.46 7.75 -10.61
N THR A 62 -5.49 8.00 -9.75
CA THR A 62 -4.33 8.87 -10.06
C THR A 62 -3.11 8.10 -10.59
N ARG A 63 -3.22 6.77 -10.75
CA ARG A 63 -2.13 5.87 -11.16
C ARG A 63 -0.85 6.01 -10.35
N ARG A 64 -0.95 6.47 -9.09
CA ARG A 64 0.23 6.75 -8.25
C ARG A 64 0.95 5.47 -7.84
N ILE A 65 0.22 4.39 -7.59
CA ILE A 65 0.81 3.09 -7.25
C ILE A 65 1.56 2.53 -8.46
N GLU A 66 0.96 2.54 -9.64
CA GLU A 66 1.60 2.09 -10.88
C GLU A 66 2.91 2.83 -11.15
N ARG A 67 2.91 4.16 -11.03
CA ARG A 67 4.12 4.99 -11.16
C ARG A 67 5.15 4.66 -10.08
N ALA A 68 4.71 4.48 -8.84
CA ALA A 68 5.60 4.16 -7.74
C ALA A 68 6.21 2.76 -7.85
N LEU A 69 5.52 1.80 -8.45
CA LEU A 69 5.97 0.42 -8.64
C LEU A 69 6.59 0.18 -10.02
N GLU A 70 6.46 1.13 -10.95
CA GLU A 70 6.88 0.99 -12.35
C GLU A 70 6.30 -0.27 -12.99
N CYS A 71 4.99 -0.45 -12.85
CA CYS A 71 4.24 -1.53 -13.49
C CYS A 71 2.78 -1.13 -13.69
N ALA A 72 2.15 -1.67 -14.73
CA ALA A 72 0.69 -1.64 -14.85
C ALA A 72 0.08 -2.64 -13.85
N ILE A 73 -1.06 -2.29 -13.27
CA ILE A 73 -1.78 -3.17 -12.35
C ILE A 73 -3.18 -3.40 -12.92
N PRO A 74 -3.56 -4.65 -13.24
CA PRO A 74 -4.89 -4.95 -13.75
C PRO A 74 -6.00 -4.51 -12.79
N ASP A 75 -7.14 -4.15 -13.34
CA ASP A 75 -8.31 -3.70 -12.59
C ASP A 75 -8.83 -4.76 -11.61
N GLU A 76 -8.79 -6.03 -12.01
CA GLU A 76 -9.15 -7.18 -11.18
C GLU A 76 -8.27 -7.27 -9.93
N LEU A 77 -6.97 -7.01 -10.08
CA LEU A 77 -6.04 -7.02 -8.95
C LEU A 77 -6.30 -5.85 -8.00
N TYR A 78 -6.64 -4.67 -8.52
CA TYR A 78 -7.10 -3.57 -7.66
C TYR A 78 -8.36 -3.93 -6.88
N ALA A 79 -9.35 -4.55 -7.53
CA ALA A 79 -10.58 -4.97 -6.87
C ALA A 79 -10.31 -6.00 -5.76
N ALA A 80 -9.43 -6.98 -6.02
CA ALA A 80 -9.00 -7.96 -5.02
C ALA A 80 -8.31 -7.29 -3.81
N MET A 81 -7.39 -6.35 -4.06
CA MET A 81 -6.72 -5.59 -3.01
C MET A 81 -7.69 -4.71 -2.20
N GLU A 82 -8.68 -4.09 -2.85
CA GLU A 82 -9.71 -3.30 -2.14
C GLU A 82 -10.56 -4.17 -1.21
N ALA A 83 -10.97 -5.36 -1.68
CA ALA A 83 -11.69 -6.34 -0.86
C ALA A 83 -10.83 -6.86 0.31
N GLU A 84 -9.55 -7.15 0.07
CA GLU A 84 -8.62 -7.59 1.11
C GLU A 84 -8.42 -6.52 2.20
N ILE A 85 -8.24 -5.25 1.83
CA ILE A 85 -8.14 -4.14 2.79
C ILE A 85 -9.42 -3.99 3.60
N ALA A 86 -10.58 -4.07 2.96
CA ALA A 86 -11.87 -3.96 3.65
C ALA A 86 -12.04 -5.10 4.66
N GLY A 87 -11.68 -6.33 4.29
CA GLY A 87 -11.73 -7.51 5.16
C GLY A 87 -10.69 -7.49 6.29
N TYR A 88 -9.54 -6.83 6.10
CA TYR A 88 -8.53 -6.67 7.16
C TYR A 88 -9.03 -5.77 8.29
N ASN A 89 -9.69 -4.65 7.95
CA ASN A 89 -10.25 -3.74 8.94
C ASN A 89 -11.42 -4.34 9.73
N ALA A 90 -12.17 -5.27 9.14
CA ALA A 90 -13.28 -5.95 9.81
C ALA A 90 -12.83 -7.00 10.86
N LYS A 91 -11.52 -7.32 10.89
CA LYS A 91 -10.93 -8.34 11.78
C LYS A 91 -10.03 -7.76 12.87
N GLN A 92 -9.87 -6.43 12.93
CA GLN A 92 -9.23 -5.71 14.04
C GLN A 92 -10.29 -5.23 15.03
#